data_AF-A0A7G9P3W7-F1
#
_entry.id   AF-A0A7G9P3W7-F1
#
_cell.length_a   1.000
_cell.length_b   1.000
_cell.length_c   1.000
_cell.angle_alpha   90.00
_cell.angle_beta   90.00
_cell.angle_gamma   90.00
#
_symmetry.space_group_name_H-M   'P 1'
#
loop_
_entity.id
_entity.type
_entity.pdbx_description
1 polymer ?
#
loop_
_entity_poly.entity_id
_entity_poly.type
_entity_poly.pdbx_seq_one_letter_code
_entity_poly.pdbx_strand_id
1 'polypeptide(L)'
;MNTTRTVDETIQADPTAQRAFLVISLESLAGELRNHYLDIGELQTWAIKNLSRLRGGRGVKTARCEWDQKKQSLEDQLPDLRDKVKEAKKRARAIDNLVSAKEGYERSVLSALMTTGEHLSYCTYVNCHSEYVWESTKEIVDLLTDDCKKISEFAELLKATGDAAVVDTNGETPTHSVDFTSVNWYGTRYTFSKGNQAQAVKILWEAWMNGGHSLSQETIGEKIGSSASRFEMRKTFRNRQRGGSQTMHPAWDTMIQGDGKGCYRLVMPKKC
;
A
#
# COMPACT_ATOMS: atom_id res chain seq x y z
N MET A 1 53.13 16.90 45.20
CA MET A 1 52.73 17.43 43.88
C MET A 1 51.58 16.56 43.38
N ASN A 2 50.37 17.11 43.43
CA ASN A 2 49.12 16.42 43.07
C ASN A 2 48.85 16.61 41.58
N THR A 3 48.64 15.50 40.86
CA THR A 3 48.12 15.51 39.49
C THR A 3 46.83 14.72 39.48
N THR A 4 45.74 15.36 39.90
CA THR A 4 44.37 14.91 39.62
C THR A 4 44.07 15.20 38.14
N ARG A 5 44.30 14.20 37.28
CA ARG A 5 43.70 14.16 35.94
C ARG A 5 42.29 13.59 36.07
N THR A 6 41.32 14.43 35.79
CA THR A 6 39.90 14.12 35.66
C THR A 6 39.70 13.02 34.60
N VAL A 7 38.91 12.00 34.96
CA VAL A 7 38.63 10.79 34.17
C VAL A 7 37.49 11.04 33.15
N ASP A 8 37.33 12.28 32.70
CA ASP A 8 36.15 12.72 31.92
C ASP A 8 36.33 12.71 30.39
N GLU A 9 37.45 12.19 29.86
CA GLU A 9 37.74 12.24 28.42
C GLU A 9 37.90 10.88 27.72
N THR A 10 37.58 9.77 28.38
CA THR A 10 37.78 8.43 27.80
C THR A 10 36.48 7.66 27.57
N ILE A 11 35.45 8.34 27.06
CA ILE A 11 34.34 7.70 26.35
C ILE A 11 34.33 8.27 24.94
N GLN A 12 35.36 7.90 24.17
CA GLN A 12 35.32 7.95 22.72
C GLN A 12 34.31 6.88 22.31
N ALA A 13 33.06 7.32 22.15
CA ALA A 13 31.92 6.45 21.89
C ALA A 13 32.22 5.53 20.70
N ASP A 14 32.17 4.22 20.97
CA ASP A 14 32.29 3.18 19.96
C ASP A 14 31.42 3.53 18.75
N PRO A 15 32.01 3.70 17.55
CA PRO A 15 31.26 4.01 16.34
C PRO A 15 30.15 2.98 16.07
N THR A 16 30.34 1.74 16.51
CA THR A 16 29.36 0.65 16.41
C THR A 16 28.15 0.92 17.32
N ALA A 17 28.37 1.40 18.54
CA ALA A 17 27.30 1.77 19.47
C ALA A 17 26.51 3.01 18.98
N GLN A 18 27.19 4.01 18.41
CA GLN A 18 26.53 5.16 17.79
C GLN A 18 25.69 4.77 16.57
N ARG A 19 26.15 3.78 15.80
CA ARG A 19 25.43 3.22 14.63
C ARG A 19 24.19 2.42 15.03
N ALA A 20 24.30 1.53 16.01
CA ALA A 20 23.17 0.77 16.53
C ALA A 20 22.05 1.71 17.05
N PHE A 21 22.44 2.79 17.72
CA PHE A 21 21.51 3.81 18.20
C PHE A 21 20.76 4.54 17.05
N LEU A 22 21.45 4.83 15.94
CA LEU A 22 20.84 5.45 14.76
C LEU A 22 19.83 4.54 14.04
N VAL A 23 20.16 3.25 13.88
CA VAL A 23 19.25 2.27 13.24
C VAL A 23 17.96 2.12 14.06
N ILE A 24 18.08 1.94 15.37
CA ILE A 24 16.93 1.84 16.29
C ILE A 24 16.08 3.11 16.23
N SER A 25 16.72 4.29 16.17
CA SER A 25 16.01 5.57 16.05
C SER A 25 15.22 5.70 14.74
N LEU A 26 15.77 5.22 13.63
CA LEU A 26 15.11 5.26 12.31
C LEU A 26 13.95 4.27 12.22
N GLU A 27 14.11 3.06 12.74
CA GLU A 27 13.02 2.08 12.82
C GLU A 27 11.86 2.58 13.68
N SER A 28 12.15 3.22 14.82
CA SER A 28 11.14 3.86 15.67
C SER A 28 10.39 4.95 14.93
N LEU A 29 11.10 5.83 14.20
CA LEU A 29 10.50 6.90 13.38
C LEU A 29 9.64 6.34 12.24
N ALA A 30 10.09 5.28 11.58
CA ALA A 30 9.33 4.59 10.54
C ALA A 30 8.08 3.89 11.10
N GLY A 31 8.15 3.39 12.34
CA GLY A 31 7.01 2.89 13.10
C GLY A 31 5.99 3.99 13.41
N GLU A 32 6.44 5.14 13.95
CA GLU A 32 5.58 6.31 14.23
C GLU A 32 4.86 6.80 12.97
N LEU A 33 5.59 6.93 11.84
CA LEU A 33 5.00 7.32 10.56
C LEU A 33 3.95 6.32 10.10
N ARG A 34 4.23 5.01 10.16
CA ARG A 34 3.25 3.97 9.79
C ARG A 34 1.98 4.05 10.61
N ASN A 35 2.09 4.25 11.92
CA ASN A 35 0.93 4.39 12.81
C ASN A 35 0.11 5.65 12.49
N HIS A 36 0.76 6.78 12.22
CA HIS A 36 0.05 8.00 11.79
C HIS A 36 -0.69 7.83 10.46
N TYR A 37 -0.13 7.08 9.50
CA TYR A 37 -0.83 6.82 8.23
C TYR A 37 -2.02 5.87 8.38
N LEU A 38 -1.93 4.87 9.28
CA LEU A 38 -3.07 4.03 9.64
C LEU A 38 -4.18 4.88 10.29
N ASP A 39 -3.84 5.81 11.17
CA ASP A 39 -4.79 6.73 11.79
C ASP A 39 -5.52 7.61 10.77
N ILE A 40 -4.82 8.09 9.72
CA ILE A 40 -5.44 8.86 8.62
C ILE A 40 -6.44 7.99 7.83
N GLY A 41 -6.08 6.74 7.52
CA GLY A 41 -6.96 5.80 6.83
C GLY A 41 -8.20 5.42 7.67
N GLU A 42 -8.01 5.19 8.97
CA GLU A 42 -9.10 4.94 9.92
C GLU A 42 -10.00 6.18 10.08
N LEU A 43 -9.43 7.37 10.08
CA LEU A 43 -10.15 8.65 10.11
C LEU A 43 -11.04 8.85 8.90
N GLN A 44 -10.52 8.57 7.70
CA GLN A 44 -11.29 8.62 6.47
C GLN A 44 -12.44 7.60 6.52
N THR A 45 -12.16 6.38 6.96
CA THR A 45 -13.16 5.32 7.13
C THR A 45 -14.24 5.70 8.16
N TRP A 46 -13.83 6.31 9.28
CA TRP A 46 -14.72 6.79 10.33
C TRP A 46 -15.61 7.94 9.83
N ALA A 47 -15.05 8.90 9.10
CA ALA A 47 -15.80 10.03 8.54
C ALA A 47 -16.88 9.54 7.56
N ILE A 48 -16.52 8.60 6.68
CA ILE A 48 -17.43 7.98 5.72
C ILE A 48 -18.57 7.23 6.43
N LYS A 49 -18.25 6.47 7.49
CA LYS A 49 -19.22 5.68 8.26
C LYS A 49 -20.18 6.53 9.11
N ASN A 50 -19.73 7.66 9.65
CA ASN A 50 -20.57 8.52 10.48
C ASN A 50 -21.39 9.52 9.67
N LEU A 51 -20.85 10.09 8.59
CA LEU A 51 -21.61 11.00 7.72
C LEU A 51 -22.78 10.29 7.03
N SER A 52 -22.64 8.99 6.70
CA SER A 52 -23.70 8.18 6.08
C SER A 52 -24.86 7.80 7.03
N ARG A 53 -24.63 7.78 8.35
CA ARG A 53 -25.66 7.40 9.36
C ARG A 53 -26.56 8.56 9.79
N LEU A 54 -26.22 9.79 9.42
CA LEU A 54 -26.84 10.99 9.95
C LEU A 54 -27.91 11.55 9.01
N ARG A 55 -29.03 10.82 8.86
CA ARG A 55 -30.24 11.31 8.17
C ARG A 55 -31.13 12.23 9.02
N GLY A 56 -30.68 12.64 10.22
CA GLY A 56 -31.37 13.58 11.09
C GLY A 56 -30.45 14.72 11.51
N GLY A 57 -30.86 15.97 11.22
CA GLY A 57 -30.00 17.17 11.28
C GLY A 57 -29.35 17.53 12.63
N ARG A 58 -29.64 16.81 13.73
CA ARG A 58 -28.99 17.04 15.03
C ARG A 58 -27.64 16.32 15.18
N GLY A 59 -27.45 15.12 14.61
CA GLY A 59 -26.18 14.40 14.77
C GLY A 59 -25.08 14.84 13.80
N VAL A 60 -25.44 15.46 12.67
CA VAL A 60 -24.50 15.95 11.64
C VAL A 60 -23.54 17.00 12.22
N LYS A 61 -24.04 17.90 13.08
CA LYS A 61 -23.21 18.97 13.65
C LYS A 61 -22.15 18.43 14.61
N THR A 62 -22.49 17.44 15.44
CA THR A 62 -21.54 16.81 16.37
C THR A 62 -20.46 16.04 15.63
N ALA A 63 -20.83 15.20 14.66
CA ALA A 63 -19.86 14.44 13.87
C ALA A 63 -18.96 15.34 12.99
N ARG A 64 -19.48 16.48 12.51
CA ARG A 64 -18.69 17.50 11.81
C ARG A 64 -17.67 18.13 12.74
N CYS A 65 -18.07 18.51 13.95
CA CYS A 65 -17.18 19.10 14.95
C CYS A 65 -16.07 18.13 15.37
N GLU A 66 -16.39 16.86 15.61
CA GLU A 66 -15.40 15.82 15.92
C GLU A 66 -14.41 15.59 14.77
N TRP A 67 -14.90 15.62 13.52
CA TRP A 67 -14.03 15.53 12.34
C TRP A 67 -13.11 16.75 12.21
N ASP A 68 -13.65 17.97 12.37
CA ASP A 68 -12.88 19.21 12.30
C ASP A 68 -11.80 19.23 13.41
N GLN A 69 -12.12 18.79 14.62
CA GLN A 69 -11.14 18.66 15.72
C GLN A 69 -10.06 17.64 15.42
N LYS A 70 -10.42 16.46 14.91
CA LYS A 70 -9.42 15.40 14.64
C LYS A 70 -8.57 15.71 13.40
N LYS A 71 -9.14 16.40 12.41
CA LYS A 71 -8.40 16.98 11.29
C LYS A 71 -7.42 18.05 11.75
N GLN A 72 -7.87 19.01 12.58
CA GLN A 72 -7.01 20.05 13.11
C GLN A 72 -5.85 19.45 13.92
N SER A 73 -6.13 18.45 14.77
CA SER A 73 -5.10 17.74 15.53
C SER A 73 -4.02 17.10 14.63
N LEU A 74 -4.40 16.51 13.49
CA LEU A 74 -3.44 16.00 12.51
C LEU A 74 -2.68 17.11 11.78
N GLU A 75 -3.36 18.20 11.42
CA GLU A 75 -2.73 19.37 10.80
C GLU A 75 -1.72 20.04 11.74
N ASP A 76 -1.97 20.01 13.04
CA ASP A 76 -1.05 20.52 14.06
C ASP A 76 0.17 19.60 14.26
N GLN A 77 0.04 18.29 13.99
CA GLN A 77 1.15 17.31 14.07
C GLN A 77 2.01 17.25 12.79
N LEU A 78 1.46 17.66 11.64
CA LEU A 78 2.13 17.63 10.34
C LEU A 78 3.44 18.43 10.28
N PRO A 79 3.57 19.63 10.89
CA PRO A 79 4.83 20.36 10.96
C PRO A 79 5.93 19.58 11.68
N ASP A 80 5.63 18.95 12.81
CA ASP A 80 6.60 18.15 13.58
C ASP A 80 7.11 16.96 12.75
N LEU A 81 6.21 16.24 12.09
CA LEU A 81 6.59 15.14 11.18
C LEU A 81 7.42 15.62 9.99
N ARG A 82 7.10 16.78 9.41
CA ARG A 82 7.91 17.37 8.32
C ARG A 82 9.32 17.71 8.80
N ASP A 83 9.46 18.24 10.00
CA ASP A 83 10.77 18.60 10.56
C ASP A 83 11.56 17.35 10.96
N LYS A 84 10.92 16.31 11.51
CA LYS A 84 11.52 14.99 11.71
C LYS A 84 12.05 14.40 10.39
N VAL A 85 11.30 14.49 9.29
CA VAL A 85 11.76 14.03 7.96
C VAL A 85 12.93 14.88 7.43
N LYS A 86 12.91 16.20 7.62
CA LYS A 86 14.04 17.06 7.24
C LYS A 86 15.30 16.72 8.04
N GLU A 87 15.17 16.50 9.34
CA GLU A 87 16.29 16.11 10.21
C GLU A 87 16.84 14.73 9.83
N ALA A 88 15.98 13.76 9.53
CA ALA A 88 16.40 12.45 9.01
C ALA A 88 17.17 12.57 7.68
N LYS A 89 16.70 13.41 6.74
CA LYS A 89 17.42 13.69 5.49
C LYS A 89 18.76 14.38 5.72
N LYS A 90 18.83 15.30 6.69
CA LYS A 90 20.09 15.97 7.06
C LYS A 90 21.10 14.96 7.62
N ARG A 91 20.65 14.04 8.48
CA ARG A 91 21.49 12.95 9.02
C ARG A 91 21.97 12.00 7.92
N ALA A 92 21.11 11.61 6.98
CA ALA A 92 21.51 10.80 5.83
C ALA A 92 22.63 11.47 5.02
N ARG A 93 22.49 12.77 4.71
CA ARG A 93 23.56 13.53 4.03
C ARG A 93 24.86 13.61 4.83
N ALA A 94 24.77 13.72 6.16
CA ALA A 94 25.95 13.71 7.01
C ALA A 94 26.69 12.36 6.96
N ILE A 95 25.94 11.25 6.91
CA ILE A 95 26.50 9.91 6.71
C ILE A 95 27.19 9.82 5.34
N ASP A 96 26.54 10.26 4.26
CA ASP A 96 27.13 10.25 2.91
C ASP A 96 28.45 11.04 2.85
N ASN A 97 28.51 12.19 3.53
CA ASN A 97 29.73 13.00 3.63
C ASN A 97 30.85 12.29 4.40
N LEU A 98 30.53 11.58 5.48
CA LEU A 98 31.51 10.79 6.26
C LEU A 98 32.04 9.61 5.45
N VAL A 99 31.18 8.92 4.70
CA VAL A 99 31.58 7.85 3.78
C VAL A 99 32.53 8.40 2.72
N SER A 100 32.16 9.52 2.09
CA SER A 100 33.00 10.19 1.08
C SER A 100 34.37 10.63 1.63
N ALA A 101 34.41 11.14 2.87
CA ALA A 101 35.64 11.53 3.53
C ALA A 101 36.55 10.33 3.84
N LYS A 102 35.97 9.19 4.28
CA LYS A 102 36.70 7.93 4.49
C LYS A 102 37.34 7.45 3.20
N GLU A 103 36.59 7.39 2.11
CA GLU A 103 37.12 6.99 0.80
C GLU A 103 38.26 7.91 0.33
N GLY A 104 38.13 9.22 0.57
CA GLY A 104 39.19 10.19 0.29
C GLY A 104 40.46 9.94 1.10
N TYR A 105 40.32 9.66 2.39
CA TYR A 105 41.45 9.32 3.27
C TYR A 105 42.14 8.01 2.83
N GLU A 106 41.38 6.96 2.55
CA GLU A 106 41.90 5.68 2.08
C GLU A 106 42.69 5.84 0.77
N ARG A 107 42.18 6.62 -0.19
CA ARG A 107 42.92 6.93 -1.41
C ARG A 107 44.22 7.68 -1.14
N SER A 108 44.21 8.63 -0.20
CA SER A 108 45.41 9.39 0.18
C SER A 108 46.46 8.50 0.85
N VAL A 109 46.04 7.59 1.75
CA VAL A 109 46.93 6.63 2.43
C VAL A 109 47.53 5.66 1.43
N LEU A 110 46.71 5.10 0.52
CA LEU A 110 47.19 4.23 -0.56
C LEU A 110 48.20 4.95 -1.45
N SER A 111 47.95 6.22 -1.82
CA SER A 111 48.89 7.02 -2.59
C SER A 111 50.21 7.27 -1.86
N ALA A 112 50.16 7.57 -0.57
CA ALA A 112 51.36 7.80 0.24
C ALA A 112 52.21 6.54 0.38
N LEU A 113 51.56 5.39 0.64
CA LEU A 113 52.23 4.08 0.74
C LEU A 113 52.91 3.68 -0.58
N MET A 114 52.27 3.94 -1.72
CA MET A 114 52.86 3.69 -3.04
C MET A 114 54.10 4.57 -3.31
N THR A 115 54.25 5.67 -2.58
CA THR A 115 55.38 6.62 -2.76
C THR A 115 56.57 6.29 -1.85
N THR A 116 56.34 5.75 -0.65
CA THR A 116 57.40 5.58 0.36
C THR A 116 58.18 4.26 0.28
N GLY A 117 57.76 3.28 -0.51
CA GLY A 117 58.58 2.09 -0.81
C GLY A 117 58.84 1.12 0.35
N GLU A 118 58.43 1.43 1.58
CA GLU A 118 58.52 0.53 2.75
C GLU A 118 57.31 -0.42 2.78
N HIS A 119 57.31 -1.34 1.82
CA HIS A 119 56.27 -2.33 1.63
C HIS A 119 56.46 -3.54 2.54
N LEU A 120 55.49 -3.82 3.41
CA LEU A 120 54.82 -5.13 3.57
C LEU A 120 54.21 -5.31 4.96
N SER A 121 54.81 -4.77 6.04
CA SER A 121 54.34 -5.08 7.41
C SER A 121 53.18 -4.20 7.89
N TYR A 122 53.02 -2.97 7.39
CA TYR A 122 51.93 -2.07 7.81
C TYR A 122 50.66 -2.25 6.96
N CYS A 123 50.82 -2.68 5.70
CA CYS A 123 49.70 -2.90 4.79
C CYS A 123 48.76 -4.01 5.26
N THR A 124 49.25 -5.08 5.88
CA THR A 124 48.39 -6.20 6.33
C THR A 124 47.53 -5.84 7.55
N TYR A 125 48.03 -4.99 8.45
CA TYR A 125 47.29 -4.58 9.66
C TYR A 125 46.14 -3.62 9.34
N VAL A 126 46.37 -2.64 8.47
CA VAL A 126 45.32 -1.69 8.04
C VAL A 126 44.27 -2.39 7.17
N ASN A 127 44.68 -3.35 6.33
CA ASN A 127 43.74 -4.04 5.44
C ASN A 127 42.75 -4.94 6.22
N CYS A 128 43.21 -5.67 7.24
CA CYS A 128 42.32 -6.52 8.04
C CYS A 128 41.30 -5.75 8.89
N HIS A 129 41.64 -4.59 9.45
CA HIS A 129 40.68 -3.76 10.20
C HIS A 129 39.75 -2.96 9.27
N SER A 130 40.21 -2.62 8.07
CA SER A 130 39.41 -1.94 7.04
C SER A 130 38.30 -2.83 6.48
N GLU A 131 38.62 -4.09 6.13
CA GLU A 131 37.64 -5.02 5.54
C GLU A 131 36.48 -5.31 6.51
N TYR A 132 36.75 -5.55 7.78
CA TYR A 132 35.70 -5.85 8.75
C TYR A 132 34.75 -4.65 8.97
N VAL A 133 35.30 -3.45 9.08
CA VAL A 133 34.50 -2.22 9.22
C VAL A 133 33.72 -1.93 7.94
N TRP A 134 34.27 -2.27 6.77
CA TRP A 134 33.65 -2.06 5.47
C TRP A 134 32.47 -3.00 5.21
N GLU A 135 32.64 -4.30 5.46
CA GLU A 135 31.59 -5.31 5.26
C GLU A 135 30.35 -4.96 6.11
N SER A 136 30.55 -4.58 7.38
CA SER A 136 29.44 -4.14 8.25
C SER A 136 28.80 -2.81 7.82
N THR A 137 29.56 -1.86 7.27
CA THR A 137 28.95 -0.62 6.73
C THR A 137 28.19 -0.85 5.44
N LYS A 138 28.62 -1.81 4.62
CA LYS A 138 28.02 -2.12 3.33
C LYS A 138 26.63 -2.72 3.48
N GLU A 139 26.44 -3.69 4.39
CA GLU A 139 25.12 -4.26 4.67
C GLU A 139 24.10 -3.20 5.14
N ILE A 140 24.55 -2.22 5.93
CA ILE A 140 23.70 -1.14 6.45
C ILE A 140 23.34 -0.14 5.33
N VAL A 141 24.28 0.22 4.46
CA VAL A 141 24.02 1.09 3.31
C VAL A 141 23.05 0.41 2.34
N ASP A 142 23.20 -0.90 2.11
CA ASP A 142 22.30 -1.66 1.25
C ASP A 142 20.87 -1.70 1.83
N LEU A 143 20.71 -1.92 3.15
CA LEU A 143 19.41 -1.87 3.83
C LEU A 143 18.76 -0.48 3.75
N LEU A 144 19.50 0.59 4.02
CA LEU A 144 18.97 1.96 3.95
C LEU A 144 18.61 2.37 2.52
N THR A 145 19.36 1.90 1.53
CA THR A 145 19.09 2.13 0.11
C THR A 145 17.82 1.40 -0.34
N ASP A 146 17.61 0.17 0.15
CA ASP A 146 16.39 -0.61 -0.13
C ASP A 146 15.14 0.06 0.46
N ASP A 147 15.22 0.57 1.70
CA ASP A 147 14.09 1.26 2.31
C ASP A 147 13.79 2.61 1.65
N CYS A 148 14.81 3.35 1.22
CA CYS A 148 14.63 4.57 0.42
C CYS A 148 13.96 4.30 -0.93
N LYS A 149 14.28 3.16 -1.58
CA LYS A 149 13.60 2.72 -2.82
C LYS A 149 12.13 2.41 -2.55
N LYS A 150 11.81 1.63 -1.50
CA LYS A 150 10.42 1.31 -1.13
C LYS A 150 9.59 2.57 -0.85
N ILE A 151 10.16 3.54 -0.13
CA ILE A 151 9.49 4.82 0.16
C ILE A 151 9.24 5.61 -1.13
N SER A 152 10.21 5.62 -2.06
CA SER A 152 10.05 6.31 -3.35
C SER A 152 9.01 5.64 -4.25
N GLU A 153 9.03 4.31 -4.36
CA GLU A 153 8.02 3.55 -5.12
C GLU A 153 6.62 3.74 -4.54
N PHE A 154 6.51 3.76 -3.21
CA PHE A 154 5.24 4.02 -2.52
C PHE A 154 4.74 5.45 -2.78
N ALA A 155 5.63 6.44 -2.81
CA ALA A 155 5.28 7.82 -3.15
C ALA A 155 4.79 7.97 -4.60
N GLU A 156 5.38 7.24 -5.55
CA GLU A 156 4.93 7.21 -6.94
C GLU A 156 3.59 6.47 -7.11
N LEU A 157 3.36 5.38 -6.35
CA LEU A 157 2.05 4.72 -6.28
C LEU A 157 0.96 5.66 -5.74
N LEU A 158 1.27 6.48 -4.74
CA LEU A 158 0.35 7.49 -4.21
C LEU A 158 0.02 8.58 -5.23
N LYS A 159 0.99 9.02 -6.06
CA LYS A 159 0.72 9.96 -7.15
C LYS A 159 -0.13 9.32 -8.25
N ALA A 160 0.18 8.09 -8.63
CA ALA A 160 -0.57 7.35 -9.64
C ALA A 160 -2.02 7.06 -9.21
N THR A 161 -2.25 6.82 -7.91
CA THR A 161 -3.60 6.64 -7.36
C THR A 161 -4.33 7.97 -7.13
N GLY A 162 -3.61 9.08 -6.91
CA GLY A 162 -4.18 10.42 -6.79
C GLY A 162 -4.89 10.91 -8.05
N ASP A 163 -4.38 10.57 -9.24
CA ASP A 163 -4.97 11.00 -10.52
C ASP A 163 -6.01 10.01 -11.09
N ALA A 164 -6.03 8.76 -10.62
CA ALA A 164 -6.99 7.74 -11.06
C ALA A 164 -8.26 7.64 -10.18
N ALA A 165 -8.35 8.39 -9.08
CA ALA A 165 -9.42 8.27 -8.10
C ALA A 165 -10.41 9.45 -8.11
N VAL A 166 -11.03 9.71 -9.26
CA VAL A 166 -12.44 10.16 -9.26
C VAL A 166 -13.33 8.92 -9.42
N VAL A 167 -13.20 7.98 -8.47
CA VAL A 167 -14.15 6.87 -8.35
C VAL A 167 -15.32 7.36 -7.52
N ASP A 168 -16.37 7.63 -8.27
CA ASP A 168 -17.67 8.14 -7.87
C ASP A 168 -18.19 7.46 -6.59
N THR A 169 -18.21 8.23 -5.51
CA THR A 169 -18.44 7.80 -4.12
C THR A 169 -19.90 7.46 -3.85
N ASN A 170 -20.24 6.18 -3.95
CA ASN A 170 -21.21 5.56 -3.02
C ASN A 170 -20.55 4.46 -2.16
N GLY A 171 -19.21 4.31 -2.26
CA GLY A 171 -18.35 3.72 -1.23
C GLY A 171 -18.49 2.22 -0.95
N GLU A 172 -19.47 1.52 -1.52
CA GLU A 172 -19.55 0.07 -1.36
C GLU A 172 -18.77 -0.61 -2.48
N THR A 173 -17.53 -0.98 -2.18
CA THR A 173 -16.78 -1.96 -2.97
C THR A 173 -17.67 -3.19 -3.17
N PRO A 174 -17.87 -3.64 -4.42
CA PRO A 174 -18.74 -4.78 -4.65
C PRO A 174 -18.13 -6.01 -3.97
N THR A 175 -18.95 -6.78 -3.25
CA THR A 175 -18.54 -7.98 -2.50
C THR A 175 -19.41 -9.17 -2.89
N HIS A 176 -18.91 -10.38 -2.67
CA HIS A 176 -19.66 -11.61 -3.00
C HIS A 176 -19.39 -12.72 -1.98
N SER A 177 -20.28 -13.70 -1.92
CA SER A 177 -20.03 -14.96 -1.20
C SER A 177 -19.04 -15.83 -1.96
N VAL A 178 -18.38 -16.76 -1.27
CA VAL A 178 -17.40 -17.70 -1.87
C VAL A 178 -17.99 -18.52 -3.02
N ASP A 179 -19.28 -18.85 -2.93
CA ASP A 179 -20.03 -19.62 -3.92
C ASP A 179 -20.81 -18.77 -4.93
N PHE A 180 -20.68 -17.43 -4.87
CA PHE A 180 -21.41 -16.46 -5.70
C PHE A 180 -22.94 -16.57 -5.65
N THR A 181 -23.50 -17.28 -4.67
CA THR A 181 -24.97 -17.32 -4.47
C THR A 181 -25.52 -15.99 -3.98
N SER A 182 -24.68 -15.14 -3.39
CA SER A 182 -25.04 -13.77 -3.05
C SER A 182 -23.94 -12.78 -3.44
N VAL A 183 -24.34 -11.67 -4.04
CA VAL A 183 -23.46 -10.59 -4.47
C VAL A 183 -24.04 -9.27 -3.97
N ASN A 184 -23.24 -8.48 -3.25
CA ASN A 184 -23.56 -7.09 -2.97
C ASN A 184 -22.88 -6.21 -4.04
N TRP A 185 -23.69 -5.69 -4.96
CA TRP A 185 -23.22 -4.83 -6.05
C TRP A 185 -23.53 -3.38 -5.70
N TYR A 186 -22.53 -2.66 -5.19
CA TYR A 186 -22.61 -1.23 -4.83
C TYR A 186 -23.85 -0.88 -3.97
N GLY A 187 -24.09 -1.64 -2.89
CA GLY A 187 -25.25 -1.44 -2.00
C GLY A 187 -26.49 -2.25 -2.34
N THR A 188 -26.54 -2.88 -3.52
CA THR A 188 -27.67 -3.73 -3.91
C THR A 188 -27.30 -5.19 -3.79
N ARG A 189 -27.93 -5.89 -2.84
CA ARG A 189 -27.76 -7.34 -2.66
C ARG A 189 -28.62 -8.12 -3.65
N TYR A 190 -27.95 -8.92 -4.48
CA TYR A 190 -28.56 -9.90 -5.38
C TYR A 190 -28.33 -11.33 -4.87
N THR A 191 -29.30 -12.21 -5.10
CA THR A 191 -29.25 -13.63 -4.70
C THR A 191 -29.52 -14.53 -5.90
N PHE A 192 -28.56 -15.38 -6.24
CA PHE A 192 -28.61 -16.26 -7.40
C PHE A 192 -28.90 -17.71 -7.01
N SER A 193 -29.56 -18.44 -7.90
CA SER A 193 -29.73 -19.88 -7.73
C SER A 193 -28.38 -20.59 -7.86
N LYS A 194 -28.19 -21.66 -7.08
CA LYS A 194 -27.02 -22.53 -7.20
C LYS A 194 -26.94 -23.15 -8.61
N GLY A 195 -25.73 -23.38 -9.10
CA GLY A 195 -25.47 -23.91 -10.45
C GLY A 195 -25.20 -22.79 -11.47
N ASN A 196 -25.87 -22.85 -12.62
CA ASN A 196 -25.52 -22.03 -13.79
C ASN A 196 -25.61 -20.51 -13.54
N GLN A 197 -26.56 -20.03 -12.71
CA GLN A 197 -26.67 -18.58 -12.42
C GLN A 197 -25.44 -18.08 -11.65
N ALA A 198 -25.13 -18.68 -10.50
CA ALA A 198 -24.00 -18.28 -9.67
C ALA A 198 -22.65 -18.42 -10.41
N GLN A 199 -22.46 -19.52 -11.16
CA GLN A 199 -21.22 -19.72 -11.94
C GLN A 199 -21.08 -18.71 -13.09
N ALA A 200 -22.17 -18.35 -13.77
CA ALA A 200 -22.12 -17.31 -14.80
C ALA A 200 -21.72 -15.94 -14.22
N VAL A 201 -22.23 -15.60 -13.03
CA VAL A 201 -21.86 -14.35 -12.33
C VAL A 201 -20.38 -14.37 -11.92
N LYS A 202 -19.88 -15.50 -11.41
CA LYS A 202 -18.46 -15.67 -11.08
C LYS A 202 -17.55 -15.40 -12.28
N ILE A 203 -17.86 -16.01 -13.43
CA ILE A 203 -17.06 -15.84 -14.65
C ILE A 203 -17.07 -14.39 -15.14
N LEU A 204 -18.24 -13.73 -15.11
CA LEU A 204 -18.36 -12.32 -15.45
C LEU A 204 -17.63 -11.41 -14.46
N TRP A 205 -17.60 -11.77 -13.18
CA TRP A 205 -16.87 -11.05 -12.14
C TRP A 205 -15.36 -11.09 -12.37
N GLU A 206 -14.82 -12.27 -12.66
CA GLU A 206 -13.39 -12.43 -12.98
C GLU A 206 -13.00 -11.60 -14.22
N ALA A 207 -13.84 -11.60 -15.26
CA ALA A 207 -13.61 -10.76 -16.44
C ALA A 207 -13.69 -9.26 -16.14
N TRP A 208 -14.57 -8.86 -15.20
CA TRP A 208 -14.67 -7.48 -14.75
C TRP A 208 -13.45 -7.03 -13.95
N MET A 209 -12.98 -7.85 -13.01
CA MET A 209 -11.76 -7.59 -12.24
C MET A 209 -10.51 -7.46 -13.13
N ASN A 210 -10.47 -8.17 -14.25
CA ASN A 210 -9.36 -8.15 -15.20
C ASN A 210 -9.42 -6.99 -16.22
N GLY A 211 -10.28 -5.99 -16.02
CA GLY A 211 -10.34 -4.81 -16.90
C GLY A 211 -11.71 -4.56 -17.55
N GLY A 212 -12.80 -5.11 -17.01
CA GLY A 212 -14.14 -4.80 -17.48
C GLY A 212 -14.53 -5.46 -18.81
N HIS A 213 -13.93 -6.60 -19.15
CA HIS A 213 -14.15 -7.26 -20.44
C HIS A 213 -15.56 -7.88 -20.56
N SER A 214 -16.11 -7.86 -21.77
CA SER A 214 -17.32 -8.60 -22.13
C SER A 214 -16.99 -10.04 -22.53
N LEU A 215 -17.89 -10.98 -22.22
CA LEU A 215 -17.78 -12.38 -22.63
C LEU A 215 -18.99 -12.83 -23.45
N SER A 216 -18.77 -13.68 -24.44
CA SER A 216 -19.86 -14.33 -25.18
C SER A 216 -20.56 -15.38 -24.33
N GLN A 217 -21.86 -15.60 -24.57
CA GLN A 217 -22.62 -16.65 -23.89
C GLN A 217 -22.07 -18.05 -24.17
N GLU A 218 -21.45 -18.27 -25.33
CA GLU A 218 -20.80 -19.53 -25.67
C GLU A 218 -19.60 -19.77 -24.75
N THR A 219 -18.72 -18.78 -24.59
CA THR A 219 -17.58 -18.86 -23.66
C THR A 219 -18.03 -19.02 -22.20
N ILE A 220 -19.09 -18.32 -21.79
CA ILE A 220 -19.66 -18.49 -20.44
C ILE A 220 -20.21 -19.90 -20.26
N GLY A 221 -20.97 -20.42 -21.22
CA GLY A 221 -21.55 -21.76 -21.18
C GLY A 221 -20.50 -22.87 -21.15
N GLU A 222 -19.43 -22.72 -21.94
CA GLU A 222 -18.28 -23.62 -21.97
C GLU A 222 -17.55 -23.65 -20.62
N LYS A 223 -17.24 -22.48 -20.04
CA LYS A 223 -16.59 -22.38 -18.73
C LYS A 223 -17.43 -22.97 -17.58
N ILE A 224 -18.77 -22.89 -17.69
CA ILE A 224 -19.68 -23.53 -16.72
C ILE A 224 -19.70 -25.05 -16.88
N GLY A 225 -19.35 -25.57 -18.07
CA GLY A 225 -19.54 -26.99 -18.42
C GLY A 225 -21.01 -27.33 -18.65
N SER A 226 -21.79 -26.41 -19.25
CA SER A 226 -23.21 -26.66 -19.51
C SER A 226 -23.38 -27.73 -20.60
N SER A 227 -24.22 -28.74 -20.33
CA SER A 227 -24.57 -29.80 -21.31
C SER A 227 -25.62 -29.37 -22.34
N ALA A 228 -26.13 -28.13 -22.26
CA ALA A 228 -27.10 -27.62 -23.20
C ALA A 228 -26.44 -27.41 -24.58
N SER A 229 -27.07 -27.91 -25.64
CA SER A 229 -26.62 -27.70 -27.03
C SER A 229 -26.47 -26.22 -27.40
N ARG A 230 -27.26 -25.36 -26.76
CA ARG A 230 -27.17 -23.91 -26.88
C ARG A 230 -27.40 -23.27 -25.51
N PHE A 231 -26.33 -22.76 -24.91
CA PHE A 231 -26.43 -21.99 -23.68
C PHE A 231 -26.96 -20.59 -23.97
N GLU A 232 -28.08 -20.24 -23.35
CA GLU A 232 -28.69 -18.92 -23.47
C GLU A 232 -28.65 -18.21 -22.12
N MET A 233 -27.80 -17.18 -22.01
CA MET A 233 -27.62 -16.40 -20.79
C MET A 233 -28.96 -15.84 -20.28
N ARG A 234 -29.77 -15.25 -21.18
CA ARG A 234 -31.09 -14.71 -20.84
C ARG A 234 -32.05 -15.75 -20.27
N LYS A 235 -31.95 -17.02 -20.70
CA LYS A 235 -32.80 -18.11 -20.19
C LYS A 235 -32.35 -18.56 -18.81
N THR A 236 -31.03 -18.58 -18.56
CA THR A 236 -30.43 -18.93 -17.27
C THR A 236 -30.90 -18.02 -16.14
N PHE A 237 -31.17 -16.73 -16.41
CA PHE A 237 -31.62 -15.75 -15.41
C PHE A 237 -33.15 -15.59 -15.34
N ARG A 238 -33.95 -16.50 -15.93
CA ARG A 238 -35.40 -16.53 -15.72
C ARG A 238 -35.73 -17.36 -14.49
N ASN A 239 -36.42 -16.74 -13.53
CA ASN A 239 -36.93 -17.41 -12.35
C ASN A 239 -38.39 -17.83 -12.55
N ARG A 240 -38.72 -19.08 -12.20
CA ARG A 240 -40.10 -19.58 -12.25
C ARG A 240 -40.82 -19.21 -10.96
N GLN A 241 -41.91 -18.46 -11.07
CA GLN A 241 -42.75 -18.11 -9.91
C GLN A 241 -43.77 -19.22 -9.62
N ARG A 242 -44.28 -19.25 -8.37
CA ARG A 242 -45.43 -20.08 -7.99
C ARG A 242 -46.64 -19.59 -8.81
N GLY A 243 -47.11 -20.41 -9.74
CA GLY A 243 -48.13 -20.04 -10.73
C GLY A 243 -47.68 -20.16 -12.20
N GLY A 244 -46.43 -20.57 -12.45
CA GLY A 244 -45.93 -20.86 -13.80
C GLY A 244 -45.47 -19.63 -14.58
N SER A 245 -45.74 -18.41 -14.10
CA SER A 245 -45.17 -17.18 -14.66
C SER A 245 -43.64 -17.20 -14.54
N GLN A 246 -42.96 -16.66 -15.55
CA GLN A 246 -41.51 -16.50 -15.59
C GLN A 246 -41.17 -15.02 -15.41
N THR A 247 -40.39 -14.70 -14.39
CA THR A 247 -39.92 -13.34 -14.11
C THR A 247 -38.41 -13.29 -14.30
N MET A 248 -37.92 -12.20 -14.88
CA MET A 248 -36.48 -12.01 -15.02
C MET A 248 -35.84 -11.73 -13.66
N HIS A 249 -34.61 -12.21 -13.47
CA HIS A 249 -33.85 -11.93 -12.25
C HIS A 249 -33.61 -10.41 -12.08
N PRO A 250 -33.71 -9.85 -10.85
CA PRO A 250 -33.53 -8.40 -10.62
C PRO A 250 -32.16 -7.83 -11.03
N ALA A 251 -31.13 -8.67 -11.04
CA ALA A 251 -29.78 -8.31 -11.49
C ALA A 251 -29.65 -8.20 -13.03
N TRP A 252 -30.66 -8.67 -13.77
CA TRP A 252 -30.70 -8.60 -15.23
C TRP A 252 -31.03 -7.18 -15.68
N ASP A 253 -30.35 -6.69 -16.72
CA ASP A 253 -30.39 -5.32 -17.25
C ASP A 253 -29.95 -4.21 -16.25
N THR A 254 -29.68 -4.55 -14.99
CA THR A 254 -29.16 -3.65 -13.96
C THR A 254 -27.66 -3.86 -13.76
N MET A 255 -27.28 -5.01 -13.20
CA MET A 255 -25.90 -5.42 -12.96
C MET A 255 -25.31 -6.13 -14.18
N ILE A 256 -26.08 -7.02 -14.80
CA ILE A 256 -25.69 -7.80 -15.97
C ILE A 256 -26.34 -7.15 -17.19
N GLN A 257 -25.53 -6.62 -18.11
CA GLN A 257 -26.02 -6.00 -19.34
C GLN A 257 -25.39 -6.65 -20.56
N GLY A 258 -26.12 -6.60 -21.68
CA GLY A 258 -25.60 -7.01 -22.97
C GLY A 258 -24.61 -5.97 -23.52
N ASP A 259 -23.50 -6.43 -24.10
CA ASP A 259 -22.48 -5.62 -24.77
C ASP A 259 -22.35 -6.01 -26.25
N GLY A 260 -23.49 -6.30 -26.89
CA GLY A 260 -23.57 -6.80 -28.26
C GLY A 260 -24.34 -8.12 -28.38
N LYS A 261 -24.37 -8.67 -29.60
CA LYS A 261 -25.15 -9.88 -29.90
C LYS A 261 -24.53 -11.10 -29.21
N GLY A 262 -25.15 -11.52 -28.11
CA GLY A 262 -24.73 -12.69 -27.33
C GLY A 262 -23.56 -12.43 -26.38
N CYS A 263 -23.10 -11.18 -26.25
CA CYS A 263 -22.04 -10.79 -25.32
C CYS A 263 -22.63 -10.09 -24.09
N TYR A 264 -22.07 -10.36 -22.92
CA TYR A 264 -22.54 -9.83 -21.64
C TYR A 264 -21.36 -9.35 -20.79
N ARG A 265 -21.61 -8.33 -19.97
CA ARG A 265 -20.63 -7.79 -19.01
C ARG A 265 -21.32 -7.32 -17.74
N LEU A 266 -20.53 -7.14 -16.67
CA LEU A 266 -21.00 -6.43 -15.47
C LEU A 266 -20.85 -4.93 -15.68
N VAL A 267 -21.89 -4.18 -15.33
CA VAL A 267 -21.93 -2.72 -15.49
C VAL A 267 -22.11 -2.07 -14.12
N MET A 268 -21.37 -0.99 -13.89
CA MET A 268 -21.56 -0.16 -12.69
C MET A 268 -22.94 0.49 -12.73
N PRO A 269 -23.69 0.52 -11.62
CA PRO A 269 -24.99 1.17 -11.59
C PRO A 269 -24.84 2.65 -11.98
N LYS A 270 -25.62 3.10 -12.96
CA LYS A 270 -25.68 4.52 -13.31
C LYS A 270 -26.24 5.28 -12.11
N LYS A 271 -25.47 6.23 -11.56
CA LYS A 271 -26.05 7.20 -10.63
C LYS A 271 -27.06 8.03 -11.42
N CYS A 272 -28.32 7.97 -11.01
CA CYS A 272 -29.37 8.84 -11.53
C CYS A 272 -29.26 10.23 -10.92
#